data_AF-A0A1P8FIT9-F1
#
_entry.id   AF-A0A1P8FIT9-F1
#
_cell.length_a   1.000
_cell.length_b   1.000
_cell.length_c   1.000
_cell.angle_alpha   90.00
_cell.angle_beta   90.00
_cell.angle_gamma   90.00
#
_symmetry.space_group_name_H-M   'P 1'
#
loop_
_entity.id
_entity.type
_entity.pdbx_description
1 polymer ?
#
loop_
_entity_poly.entity_id
_entity_poly.type
_entity_poly.pdbx_seq_one_letter_code
_entity_poly.pdbx_strand_id
1 'polypeptide(L)'
;MKPGWMGGAVAIVVTACAAPESTTGDVERGRQVFVSRDQGHCVICHSAPGVKESGNVGPALVGVGSRLSPAEIRVRVEDITRVNPDAVMPAFHKVEGLQRVVKGQAGKPLLSTVQVDDVVAYLSSLK
;
A
#
# COMPACT_ATOMS: atom_id res chain seq x y z
N MET A 1 -2.23 22.20 -61.00
CA MET A 1 -1.48 20.93 -60.89
C MET A 1 -1.43 20.56 -59.42
N LYS A 2 -1.97 19.39 -59.02
CA LYS A 2 -2.12 18.99 -57.61
C LYS A 2 -0.78 18.44 -57.07
N PRO A 3 -0.30 18.82 -55.87
CA PRO A 3 0.80 18.10 -55.25
C PRO A 3 0.26 16.80 -54.64
N GLY A 4 0.86 15.68 -55.07
CA GLY A 4 0.58 14.34 -54.55
C GLY A 4 1.25 14.15 -53.20
N TRP A 5 0.43 13.94 -52.18
CA TRP A 5 0.85 13.34 -50.91
C TRP A 5 1.09 11.83 -51.08
N MET A 6 2.36 11.43 -51.16
CA MET A 6 2.74 10.03 -50.91
C MET A 6 2.52 9.74 -49.42
N GLY A 7 1.67 8.75 -49.13
CA GLY A 7 1.49 8.22 -47.78
C GLY A 7 2.71 7.44 -47.33
N GLY A 8 3.40 7.93 -46.31
CA GLY A 8 4.37 7.16 -45.53
C GLY A 8 3.70 6.68 -44.25
N ALA A 9 3.56 5.36 -44.10
CA ALA A 9 3.11 4.77 -42.85
C ALA A 9 4.21 4.94 -41.79
N VAL A 10 3.97 5.78 -40.79
CA VAL A 10 4.82 5.89 -39.61
C VAL A 10 4.46 4.73 -38.68
N ALA A 11 5.35 3.74 -38.59
CA ALA A 11 5.24 2.69 -37.59
C ALA A 11 5.63 3.28 -36.22
N ILE A 12 4.64 3.51 -35.35
CA ILE A 12 4.88 3.78 -33.94
C ILE A 12 5.33 2.47 -33.31
N VAL A 13 6.64 2.34 -33.08
CA VAL A 13 7.18 1.26 -32.25
C VAL A 13 6.85 1.63 -30.80
N VAL A 14 5.76 1.06 -30.27
CA VAL A 14 5.50 1.07 -28.84
C VAL A 14 6.49 0.09 -28.23
N THR A 15 7.69 0.57 -27.89
CA THR A 15 8.55 -0.17 -26.98
C THR A 15 7.80 -0.19 -25.65
N ALA A 16 7.29 -1.36 -25.28
CA ALA A 16 6.75 -1.57 -23.94
C ALA A 16 7.86 -1.21 -22.95
N CYS A 17 7.68 -0.10 -22.22
CA CYS A 17 8.42 0.12 -21.01
C CYS A 17 7.99 -1.02 -20.08
N ALA A 18 8.87 -1.98 -19.83
CA ALA A 18 8.64 -2.96 -18.80
C ALA A 18 8.38 -2.18 -17.51
N ALA A 19 7.12 -2.16 -17.07
CA ALA A 19 6.81 -1.71 -15.72
C ALA A 19 7.70 -2.54 -14.79
N PRO A 20 8.37 -1.93 -13.80
CA PRO A 20 9.08 -2.71 -12.81
C PRO A 20 8.10 -3.75 -12.29
N GLU A 21 8.51 -5.02 -12.36
CA GLU A 21 7.74 -6.12 -11.81
C GLU A 21 7.28 -5.67 -10.43
N SER A 22 5.97 -5.50 -10.25
CA SER A 22 5.42 -5.15 -8.95
C SER A 22 6.02 -6.14 -7.98
N THR A 23 6.89 -5.69 -7.07
CA THR A 23 7.47 -6.54 -6.04
C THR A 23 6.29 -7.18 -5.34
N THR A 24 6.03 -8.45 -5.68
CA THR A 24 4.86 -9.14 -5.19
C THR A 24 5.16 -9.37 -3.72
N GLY A 25 4.53 -8.56 -2.86
CA GLY A 25 4.75 -8.65 -1.43
C GLY A 25 4.59 -10.09 -0.93
N ASP A 26 5.32 -10.42 0.13
CA ASP A 26 5.26 -11.72 0.77
C ASP A 26 4.18 -11.71 1.85
N VAL A 27 3.22 -12.62 1.72
CA VAL A 27 2.07 -12.75 2.62
C VAL A 27 2.50 -13.04 4.05
N GLU A 28 3.51 -13.90 4.27
CA GLU A 28 3.92 -14.26 5.63
C GLU A 28 4.71 -13.12 6.26
N ARG A 29 5.64 -12.47 5.54
CA ARG A 29 6.30 -11.26 6.05
C ARG A 29 5.30 -10.14 6.33
N GLY A 30 4.28 -10.00 5.49
CA GLY A 30 3.19 -9.04 5.67
C GLY A 30 2.41 -9.29 6.95
N ARG A 31 2.12 -10.56 7.23
CA ARG A 31 1.50 -10.98 8.49
C ARG A 31 2.40 -10.67 9.69
N GLN A 32 3.71 -10.86 9.59
CA GLN A 32 4.66 -10.50 10.66
C GLN A 32 4.66 -8.98 10.93
N VAL A 33 4.69 -8.15 9.88
CA VAL A 33 4.59 -6.69 10.00
C VAL A 33 3.26 -6.28 10.64
N PHE A 34 2.16 -6.94 10.25
CA PHE A 34 0.82 -6.67 10.75
C PHE A 34 0.68 -6.91 12.26
N VAL A 35 1.32 -7.96 12.81
CA VAL A 35 1.23 -8.29 14.24
C VAL A 35 2.34 -7.68 15.10
N SER A 36 3.45 -7.25 14.49
CA SER A 36 4.62 -6.78 15.22
C SER A 36 4.39 -5.42 15.89
N ARG A 37 4.67 -5.36 17.20
CA ARG A 37 4.54 -4.15 18.04
C ARG A 37 5.47 -3.02 17.61
N ASP A 38 6.64 -3.37 17.08
CA ASP A 38 7.69 -2.41 16.70
C ASP A 38 7.64 -2.05 15.21
N GLN A 39 6.62 -2.53 14.48
CA GLN A 39 6.40 -2.25 13.06
C GLN A 39 4.99 -1.69 12.83
N GLY A 40 4.11 -2.45 12.18
CA GLY A 40 2.76 -1.98 11.84
C GLY A 40 1.79 -2.01 13.02
N HIS A 41 1.96 -2.97 13.93
CA HIS A 41 1.13 -3.22 15.11
C HIS A 41 -0.39 -3.10 14.84
N CYS A 42 -0.84 -3.47 13.63
CA CYS A 42 -2.18 -3.21 13.14
C CYS A 42 -3.25 -3.89 14.01
N VAL A 43 -2.89 -5.00 14.64
CA VAL A 43 -3.71 -5.76 15.60
C VAL A 43 -4.15 -4.95 16.81
N ILE A 44 -3.47 -3.85 17.14
CA ILE A 44 -3.90 -2.96 18.23
C ILE A 44 -5.27 -2.32 17.95
N CYS A 45 -5.64 -2.17 16.66
CA CYS A 45 -6.91 -1.57 16.25
C CYS A 45 -7.81 -2.52 15.48
N HIS A 46 -7.25 -3.47 14.73
CA HIS A 46 -7.99 -4.31 13.79
C HIS A 46 -7.97 -5.77 14.19
N SER A 47 -9.13 -6.43 14.14
CA SER A 47 -9.20 -7.87 14.13
C SER A 47 -8.93 -8.45 12.73
N ALA A 48 -8.26 -9.59 12.69
CA ALA A 48 -7.98 -10.35 11.48
C ALA A 48 -8.05 -11.86 11.74
N PRO A 49 -8.38 -12.68 10.73
CA PRO A 49 -8.42 -14.13 10.90
C PRO A 49 -7.10 -14.70 11.44
N GLY A 50 -7.18 -15.56 12.45
CA GLY A 50 -6.01 -16.21 13.05
C GLY A 50 -5.24 -15.37 14.08
N VAL A 51 -5.67 -14.14 14.36
CA VAL A 51 -5.11 -13.30 15.44
C VAL A 51 -6.02 -13.38 16.66
N LYS A 52 -5.49 -13.81 17.81
CA LYS A 52 -6.28 -14.04 19.04
C LYS A 52 -6.59 -12.75 19.81
N GLU A 53 -5.58 -11.91 20.00
CA GLU A 53 -5.68 -10.67 20.77
C GLU A 53 -5.68 -9.48 19.80
N SER A 54 -6.83 -8.84 19.62
CA SER A 54 -6.96 -7.67 18.73
C SER A 54 -7.90 -6.62 19.29
N GLY A 55 -7.63 -5.36 18.93
CA GLY A 55 -8.54 -4.25 19.21
C GLY A 55 -9.71 -4.18 18.25
N ASN A 56 -10.62 -3.24 18.52
CA ASN A 56 -11.84 -3.01 17.75
C ASN A 56 -12.06 -1.52 17.39
N VAL A 57 -10.99 -0.71 17.44
CA VAL A 57 -11.03 0.70 17.05
C VAL A 57 -11.23 0.84 15.54
N GLY A 58 -10.55 -0.02 14.77
CA GLY A 58 -10.73 -0.13 13.33
C GLY A 58 -11.72 -1.26 12.97
N PRO A 59 -12.25 -1.27 11.73
CA PRO A 59 -13.12 -2.34 11.26
C PRO A 59 -12.38 -3.69 11.19
N ALA A 60 -13.12 -4.79 11.34
CA ALA A 60 -12.59 -6.13 11.12
C ALA A 60 -12.07 -6.29 9.67
N LEU A 61 -10.89 -6.89 9.53
CA LEU A 61 -10.22 -7.05 8.23
C LEU A 61 -10.48 -8.41 7.56
N VAL A 62 -11.30 -9.27 8.17
CA VAL A 62 -11.84 -10.46 7.49
C VAL A 62 -12.47 -10.07 6.17
N GLY A 63 -12.14 -10.75 5.08
CA GLY A 63 -12.66 -10.49 3.73
C GLY A 63 -12.23 -9.17 3.08
N VAL A 64 -11.25 -8.43 3.61
CA VAL A 64 -10.83 -7.14 3.03
C VAL A 64 -10.28 -7.30 1.61
N GLY A 65 -9.59 -8.40 1.32
CA GLY A 65 -9.07 -8.72 -0.01
C GLY A 65 -10.17 -9.07 -1.04
N SER A 66 -11.39 -9.31 -0.57
CA SER A 66 -12.58 -9.46 -1.42
C SER A 66 -13.30 -8.12 -1.64
N ARG A 67 -13.13 -7.15 -0.74
CA ARG A 67 -13.81 -5.84 -0.77
C ARG A 67 -13.01 -4.75 -1.47
N LEU A 68 -11.68 -4.82 -1.42
CA LEU A 68 -10.79 -3.77 -1.91
C LEU A 68 -9.74 -4.37 -2.84
N SER A 69 -9.39 -3.64 -3.89
CA SER A 69 -8.24 -3.95 -4.73
C SER A 69 -6.91 -3.75 -3.97
N PRO A 70 -5.81 -4.39 -4.39
CA PRO A 70 -4.49 -4.18 -3.77
C PRO A 70 -4.06 -2.71 -3.77
N ALA A 71 -4.38 -1.94 -4.83
CA ALA A 71 -4.08 -0.51 -4.90
C ALA A 71 -4.87 0.30 -3.86
N GLU A 72 -6.14 -0.04 -3.64
CA GLU A 72 -6.97 0.60 -2.62
C GLU A 72 -6.51 0.25 -1.20
N ILE A 73 -6.06 -0.98 -0.96
CA ILE A 73 -5.43 -1.37 0.31
C ILE A 73 -4.15 -0.58 0.51
N ARG A 74 -3.31 -0.47 -0.53
CA ARG A 74 -2.04 0.25 -0.48
C ARG A 74 -2.20 1.70 -0.03
N VAL A 75 -3.10 2.46 -0.67
CA VAL A 75 -3.29 3.87 -0.31
C VAL A 75 -3.67 4.01 1.17
N ARG A 76 -4.49 3.08 1.70
CA ARG A 76 -4.90 3.08 3.12
C ARG A 76 -3.74 2.79 4.06
N VAL A 77 -2.83 1.88 3.69
CA VAL A 77 -1.63 1.58 4.48
C VAL A 77 -0.62 2.73 4.42
N GLU A 78 -0.37 3.28 3.23
CA GLU A 78 0.61 4.36 3.04
C GLU A 78 0.17 5.66 3.73
N ASP A 79 -1.05 6.13 3.43
CA ASP A 79 -1.66 7.32 4.02
C ASP A 79 -3.19 7.29 3.87
N ILE A 80 -3.88 6.73 4.87
CA ILE A 80 -5.35 6.68 4.94
C ILE A 80 -6.01 8.06 4.87
N THR A 81 -5.31 9.15 5.24
CA THR A 81 -5.90 10.50 5.26
C THR A 81 -6.26 11.00 3.86
N ARG A 82 -5.68 10.38 2.82
CA ARG A 82 -6.04 10.59 1.41
C ARG A 82 -7.42 10.05 1.04
N VAL A 83 -7.94 9.10 1.82
CA VAL A 83 -9.27 8.49 1.65
C VAL A 83 -10.26 9.05 2.67
N ASN A 84 -9.81 9.20 3.92
CA ASN A 84 -10.58 9.77 5.02
C ASN A 84 -9.70 10.71 5.85
N PRO A 85 -9.79 12.04 5.68
CA PRO A 85 -9.00 13.01 6.42
C PRO A 85 -9.12 12.92 7.94
N ASP A 86 -10.23 12.39 8.46
CA ASP A 86 -10.51 12.24 9.89
C ASP A 86 -10.07 10.88 10.45
N ALA A 87 -9.36 10.07 9.66
CA ALA A 87 -8.92 8.74 10.08
C ALA A 87 -7.91 8.81 11.24
N VAL A 88 -8.15 7.98 12.25
CA VAL A 88 -7.24 7.79 13.40
C VAL A 88 -6.11 6.80 13.07
N MET A 89 -6.30 5.94 12.07
CA MET A 89 -5.26 4.99 11.61
C MET A 89 -4.02 5.77 11.14
N PRO A 90 -2.80 5.42 11.60
CA PRO A 90 -1.58 6.12 11.19
C PRO A 90 -1.29 5.99 9.69
N ALA A 91 -0.66 7.03 9.11
CA ALA A 91 -0.07 6.95 7.78
C ALA A 91 1.32 6.30 7.87
N PHE A 92 1.44 5.03 7.45
CA PHE A 92 2.66 4.25 7.72
C PHE A 92 3.83 4.55 6.77
N HIS A 93 3.58 5.18 5.62
CA HIS A 93 4.62 5.50 4.64
C HIS A 93 4.82 7.01 4.41
N LYS A 94 4.17 7.86 5.21
CA LYS A 94 4.28 9.32 5.12
C LYS A 94 5.52 9.83 5.86
N VAL A 95 6.22 10.81 5.27
CA VAL A 95 7.39 11.46 5.88
C VAL A 95 7.26 12.99 6.02
N GLU A 96 6.22 13.57 5.43
CA GLU A 96 5.98 15.02 5.40
C GLU A 96 4.73 15.40 6.17
N GLY A 97 4.63 16.68 6.57
CA GLY A 97 3.48 17.21 7.32
C GLY A 97 3.37 16.68 8.76
N LEU A 98 4.39 15.96 9.25
CA LEU A 98 4.45 15.40 10.59
C LEU A 98 4.94 16.46 11.59
N GLN A 99 4.41 16.40 12.81
CA GLN A 99 4.78 17.32 13.89
C GLN A 99 5.63 16.61 14.95
N ARG A 100 6.65 17.30 15.46
CA ARG A 100 7.48 16.85 16.60
C ARG A 100 8.13 15.48 16.40
N VAL A 101 8.53 15.16 15.17
CA VAL A 101 9.24 13.91 14.85
C VAL A 101 10.62 13.91 15.52
N VAL A 102 10.97 12.82 16.19
CA VAL A 102 12.29 12.66 16.82
C VAL A 102 13.39 12.69 15.76
N LYS A 103 14.52 13.32 16.07
CA LYS A 103 15.60 13.60 15.10
C LYS A 103 16.06 12.35 14.32
N GLY A 104 16.11 11.17 14.96
CA GLY A 104 16.53 9.92 14.33
C GLY A 104 15.57 9.35 13.28
N GLN A 105 14.30 9.79 13.30
CA GLN A 105 13.21 9.32 12.44
C GLN A 105 12.79 10.37 11.39
N ALA A 106 13.35 11.58 11.44
CA ALA A 106 13.05 12.62 10.47
C ALA A 106 13.34 12.14 9.03
N GLY A 107 12.38 12.33 8.12
CA GLY A 107 12.48 11.92 6.71
C GLY A 107 12.40 10.41 6.46
N LYS A 108 12.06 9.59 7.47
CA LYS A 108 11.93 8.14 7.33
C LYS A 108 10.50 7.69 7.59
N PRO A 109 9.91 6.86 6.71
CA PRO A 109 8.59 6.31 6.96
C PRO A 109 8.63 5.31 8.12
N LEU A 110 7.46 5.00 8.70
CA LEU A 110 7.35 3.95 9.72
C LEU A 110 7.57 2.56 9.13
N LEU A 111 7.01 2.31 7.94
CA LEU A 111 7.22 1.09 7.16
C LEU A 111 7.97 1.43 5.87
N SER A 112 8.96 0.62 5.51
CA SER A 112 9.61 0.69 4.19
C SER A 112 8.65 0.29 3.07
N THR A 113 8.99 0.60 1.82
CA THR A 113 8.17 0.22 0.66
C THR A 113 7.96 -1.29 0.58
N VAL A 114 9.00 -2.09 0.86
CA VAL A 114 8.91 -3.57 0.90
C VAL A 114 7.94 -4.03 1.99
N GLN A 115 7.99 -3.43 3.18
CA GLN A 115 7.04 -3.78 4.25
C GLN A 115 5.60 -3.41 3.90
N VAL A 116 5.40 -2.28 3.20
CA VAL A 116 4.07 -1.91 2.68
C VAL A 116 3.61 -2.94 1.65
N ASP A 117 4.45 -3.33 0.69
CA ASP A 117 4.14 -4.37 -0.31
C ASP A 117 3.71 -5.67 0.37
N ASP A 118 4.50 -6.12 1.34
CA ASP A 118 4.24 -7.34 2.13
C ASP A 118 2.89 -7.25 2.87
N VAL A 119 2.60 -6.14 3.55
CA VAL A 119 1.30 -5.94 4.24
C VAL A 119 0.14 -5.93 3.25
N VAL A 120 0.28 -5.28 2.09
CA VAL A 120 -0.74 -5.27 1.04
C VAL A 120 -1.00 -6.68 0.53
N ALA A 121 0.05 -7.48 0.32
CA ALA A 121 -0.09 -8.88 -0.09
C ALA A 121 -0.83 -9.71 0.97
N TYR A 122 -0.47 -9.56 2.26
CA TYR A 122 -1.18 -10.22 3.35
C TYR A 122 -2.67 -9.85 3.38
N LEU A 123 -3.00 -8.56 3.38
CA LEU A 123 -4.39 -8.09 3.45
C LEU A 123 -5.20 -8.51 2.21
N SER A 124 -4.57 -8.52 1.02
CA SER A 124 -5.21 -9.00 -0.21
C SER A 124 -5.50 -10.51 -0.19
N SER A 125 -4.80 -11.28 0.65
CA SER A 125 -5.05 -12.71 0.81
C SER A 125 -6.26 -13.03 1.71
N LEU A 126 -6.70 -12.06 2.52
CA LEU A 126 -7.85 -12.20 3.44
C LEU A 126 -9.17 -12.08 2.69
N LYS A 127 -9.64 -13.18 2.09
CA LYS A 127 -10.89 -13.23 1.31
C LYS A 127 -12.11 -13.67 2.11
#